data_AF-F7VIC3-F1
#
_entry.id   AF-F7VIC3-F1
#
_cell.length_a   1.000
_cell.length_b   1.000
_cell.length_c   1.000
_cell.angle_alpha   90.00
_cell.angle_beta   90.00
_cell.angle_gamma   90.00
#
_symmetry.space_group_name_H-M   'P 1'
#
loop_
_entity.id
_entity.type
_entity.pdbx_description
1 polymer ?
#
loop_
_entity_poly.entity_id
_entity_poly.type
_entity_poly.pdbx_seq_one_letter_code
_entity_poly.pdbx_strand_id
1 'polypeptide(L)'
;MTEAYIASTAHLRPFLGSPSGYASGLLFASLADRVRENSPWESGYTALITTPMKLSFLGPRGPENMDLWVSSGLMILFFLVVIL
;
A
#
# COMPACT_ATOMS: atom_id res chain seq x y z
N MET A 1 -24.90 15.89 13.99
CA MET A 1 -24.07 14.83 13.36
C MET A 1 -22.82 15.38 12.67
N THR A 2 -22.87 16.59 12.11
CA THR A 2 -21.74 17.22 11.39
C THR A 2 -20.56 17.62 12.30
N GLU A 3 -20.83 18.08 13.52
CA GLU A 3 -19.78 18.55 14.45
C GLU A 3 -18.89 17.42 14.99
N ALA A 4 -19.46 16.24 15.26
CA ALA A 4 -18.71 15.06 15.68
C ALA A 4 -17.81 14.51 14.57
N TYR A 5 -18.23 14.63 13.31
CA TYR A 5 -17.42 14.24 12.15
C TYR A 5 -16.20 15.16 11.99
N ILE A 6 -16.38 16.47 12.13
CA ILE A 6 -15.28 17.45 12.05
C ILE A 6 -14.28 17.25 13.20
N ALA A 7 -14.76 17.07 14.44
CA ALA A 7 -13.90 16.78 15.58
C ALA A 7 -13.11 15.47 15.39
N SER A 8 -13.74 14.42 14.86
CA SER A 8 -13.07 13.15 14.57
C SER A 8 -11.96 13.30 13.52
N THR A 9 -12.24 14.00 12.40
CA THR A 9 -11.22 14.27 11.37
C THR A 9 -10.05 15.11 11.87
N ALA A 10 -10.28 16.02 12.83
CA ALA A 10 -9.24 16.84 13.45
C ALA A 10 -8.28 16.02 14.33
N HIS A 11 -8.72 14.89 14.90
CA HIS A 11 -7.87 13.99 15.70
C HIS A 11 -7.21 12.87 14.87
N LEU A 12 -7.82 12.47 13.75
CA LEU A 12 -7.28 11.43 12.87
C LEU A 12 -6.01 11.89 12.16
N ARG A 13 -5.97 13.14 11.69
CA ARG A 13 -4.84 13.66 10.91
C ARG A 13 -3.53 13.76 11.73
N PRO A 14 -3.52 14.27 12.98
CA PRO A 14 -2.36 14.22 13.86
C PRO A 14 -1.97 12.77 14.23
N PHE A 15 -2.95 11.90 14.45
CA PHE A 15 -2.69 10.49 14.78
C PHE A 15 -1.99 9.76 13.63
N LEU A 16 -2.47 9.92 12.39
CA LEU A 16 -1.87 9.33 11.19
C LEU A 16 -0.44 9.84 10.92
N GLY A 17 -0.12 11.05 11.34
CA GLY A 17 1.24 11.62 11.25
C GLY A 17 2.18 11.17 12.38
N SER A 18 1.67 10.47 13.40
CA SER A 18 2.47 10.00 14.53
C SER A 18 3.06 8.59 14.27
N PRO A 19 4.20 8.22 14.89
CA PRO A 19 4.79 6.89 14.72
C PRO A 19 3.84 5.75 15.06
N SER A 20 2.96 5.93 16.06
CA SER A 20 1.94 4.94 16.45
C SER A 20 0.82 4.82 15.41
N GLY A 21 0.47 5.91 14.71
CA GLY A 21 -0.45 5.87 13.58
C GLY A 21 0.09 5.08 12.41
N TYR A 22 1.36 5.30 12.04
CA TYR A 22 2.02 4.51 10.99
C TYR A 22 2.11 3.02 11.36
N ALA A 23 2.51 2.70 12.59
CA ALA A 23 2.56 1.32 13.07
C ALA A 23 1.18 0.65 13.03
N SER A 24 0.13 1.37 13.45
CA SER A 24 -1.25 0.88 13.37
C SER A 24 -1.68 0.64 11.92
N GLY A 25 -1.31 1.54 11.00
CA GLY A 25 -1.55 1.38 9.56
C GLY A 25 -0.92 0.10 9.00
N LEU A 26 0.32 -0.21 9.38
CA LEU A 26 1.00 -1.45 8.97
C LEU A 26 0.30 -2.70 9.55
N LEU A 27 -0.18 -2.64 10.79
CA LEU A 27 -0.96 -3.73 11.39
C LEU A 27 -2.27 -3.96 10.64
N PHE A 28 -3.00 -2.91 10.31
CA PHE A 28 -4.22 -3.01 9.51
C PHE A 28 -3.94 -3.56 8.11
N ALA A 29 -2.83 -3.17 7.47
CA ALA A 29 -2.42 -3.72 6.18
C ALA A 29 -2.17 -5.23 6.28
N SER A 30 -1.47 -5.70 7.33
CA SER A 30 -1.24 -7.13 7.57
C SER A 30 -2.54 -7.91 7.84
N LEU A 31 -3.47 -7.34 8.61
CA LEU A 31 -4.77 -7.94 8.84
C LEU A 31 -5.61 -8.01 7.55
N ALA A 32 -5.57 -6.95 6.74
CA ALA A 32 -6.27 -6.91 5.46
C ALA A 32 -5.76 -7.99 4.50
N ASP A 33 -4.44 -8.21 4.46
CA ASP A 33 -3.85 -9.28 3.67
C ASP A 33 -4.33 -10.66 4.13
N ARG A 34 -4.35 -10.90 5.44
CA ARG A 34 -4.87 -12.16 6.00
C ARG A 34 -6.36 -12.39 5.71
N VAL A 35 -7.18 -11.34 5.77
CA VAL A 35 -8.60 -11.42 5.41
C VAL A 35 -8.76 -11.71 3.91
N ARG A 36 -7.90 -11.11 3.08
CA ARG A 36 -7.87 -11.33 1.63
C ARG A 36 -7.52 -12.77 1.28
N GLU A 37 -6.52 -13.37 1.90
CA GLU A 37 -6.16 -14.78 1.68
C GLU A 37 -7.31 -15.75 1.98
N ASN A 38 -8.20 -15.39 2.89
CA ASN A 38 -9.37 -16.21 3.28
C ASN A 38 -10.65 -15.83 2.50
N SER A 39 -10.56 -14.92 1.53
CA SER A 39 -11.70 -14.38 0.80
C SER A 39 -11.82 -14.97 -0.60
N PRO A 40 -13.05 -15.15 -1.15
CA PRO A 40 -13.25 -15.54 -2.55
C PRO A 40 -12.64 -14.56 -3.57
N TRP A 41 -12.23 -13.37 -3.13
CA TRP A 41 -11.62 -12.32 -3.96
C TRP A 41 -10.10 -12.49 -4.11
N GLU A 42 -9.50 -13.47 -3.42
CA GLU A 42 -8.08 -13.80 -3.50
C GLU A 42 -7.65 -14.03 -4.94
N SER A 43 -8.39 -14.87 -5.67
CA SER A 43 -8.09 -15.23 -7.06
C SER A 43 -8.06 -14.01 -7.99
N GLY A 44 -9.00 -13.07 -7.80
CA GLY A 44 -9.07 -11.83 -8.57
C GLY A 44 -7.92 -10.89 -8.26
N TYR A 45 -7.53 -10.77 -6.99
CA TYR A 45 -6.39 -9.93 -6.62
C TYR A 45 -5.06 -10.57 -7.03
N THR A 46 -4.95 -11.91 -7.00
CA THR A 46 -3.78 -12.64 -7.51
C THR A 46 -3.62 -12.44 -9.01
N ALA A 47 -4.70 -12.55 -9.79
CA ALA A 47 -4.68 -12.23 -11.22
C ALA A 47 -4.23 -10.76 -11.48
N LEU A 48 -4.65 -9.82 -10.64
CA LEU A 48 -4.27 -8.41 -10.76
C LEU A 48 -2.78 -8.17 -10.49
N ILE A 49 -2.22 -8.75 -9.42
CA ILE A 49 -0.80 -8.54 -9.05
C ILE A 49 0.17 -9.28 -9.98
N THR A 50 -0.25 -10.43 -10.54
CA THR A 50 0.54 -11.16 -11.53
C THR A 50 0.33 -10.67 -12.95
N THR A 51 -0.49 -9.64 -13.15
CA THR A 51 -0.70 -9.08 -14.49
C THR A 51 0.63 -8.54 -15.02
N PRO A 52 1.08 -9.01 -16.20
CA PRO A 52 2.35 -8.58 -16.76
C PRO A 52 2.25 -7.11 -17.16
N MET A 53 3.04 -6.26 -16.51
CA MET A 53 3.06 -4.82 -16.76
C MET A 53 4.41 -4.43 -17.35
N LYS A 54 4.63 -4.83 -18.61
CA LYS A 54 5.84 -4.46 -19.35
C LYS A 54 5.66 -3.09 -20.00
N LEU A 55 6.23 -2.07 -19.39
CA LEU A 55 6.35 -0.75 -20.00
C LEU A 55 7.37 -0.82 -21.16
N SER A 56 6.89 -0.69 -22.40
CA SER A 56 7.71 -0.83 -23.62
C SER A 56 8.91 0.13 -23.67
N PHE A 57 8.85 1.26 -22.97
CA PHE A 57 9.94 2.22 -22.88
C PHE A 57 11.11 1.76 -21.99
N LEU A 58 10.88 0.86 -21.02
CA LEU A 58 11.95 0.32 -20.15
C LEU A 58 12.71 -0.86 -20.76
N GLY A 59 12.28 -1.34 -21.94
CA GLY A 59 12.89 -2.49 -22.61
C GLY A 59 12.89 -3.75 -21.74
N PRO A 60 13.85 -4.68 -21.95
CA PRO A 60 13.90 -5.96 -21.22
C PRO A 60 14.32 -5.84 -19.74
N ARG A 61 14.58 -4.63 -19.23
CA ARG A 61 15.03 -4.38 -17.85
C ARG A 61 13.91 -3.91 -16.92
N GLY A 62 12.70 -3.72 -17.44
CA GLY A 62 11.55 -3.33 -16.63
C GLY A 62 11.00 -4.49 -15.79
N PRO A 63 10.48 -4.22 -14.57
CA PRO A 63 9.77 -5.21 -13.78
C PRO A 63 8.66 -5.87 -14.61
N GLU A 64 8.58 -7.20 -14.50
CA GLU A 64 7.72 -8.00 -15.38
C GLU A 64 6.25 -7.92 -14.97
N ASN A 65 6.00 -7.86 -13.66
CA ASN A 65 4.67 -7.95 -13.07
C ASN A 65 4.38 -6.74 -12.17
N MET A 66 3.10 -6.49 -11.93
CA MET A 66 2.63 -5.40 -11.07
C MET A 66 3.20 -5.49 -9.65
N ASP A 67 3.36 -6.70 -9.09
CA ASP A 67 3.94 -6.89 -7.75
C ASP A 67 5.39 -6.34 -7.65
N LEU A 68 6.22 -6.65 -8.66
CA LEU A 68 7.61 -6.22 -8.70
C LEU A 68 7.73 -4.71 -8.87
N TRP A 69 6.82 -4.10 -9.63
CA TRP A 69 6.72 -2.64 -9.76
C TRP A 69 6.39 -1.98 -8.42
N VAL A 70 5.38 -2.49 -7.70
CA VAL A 70 4.96 -1.93 -6.41
C VAL A 70 6.06 -2.10 -5.36
N SER A 71 6.65 -3.30 -5.25
CA SER A 71 7.72 -3.57 -4.29
C SER A 71 8.96 -2.73 -4.55
N SER A 72 9.44 -2.69 -5.80
CA SER A 72 10.62 -1.90 -6.19
C SER A 72 10.37 -0.40 -6.00
N GLY A 73 9.18 0.08 -6.39
CA GLY A 73 8.81 1.49 -6.24
C GLY A 73 8.70 1.90 -4.77
N LEU A 74 8.03 1.09 -3.94
CA LEU A 74 7.87 1.35 -2.51
C LEU A 74 9.24 1.33 -1.80
N MET A 75 10.11 0.38 -2.17
CA MET A 75 11.47 0.32 -1.64
C MET A 75 12.27 1.58 -1.97
N ILE A 76 12.22 2.05 -3.22
CA ILE A 76 12.89 3.29 -3.64
C ILE A 76 12.37 4.49 -2.85
N LEU A 77 11.04 4.63 -2.73
CA LEU A 77 10.42 5.72 -1.97
C LEU A 77 10.78 5.66 -0.48
N PHE A 78 10.78 4.47 0.11
CA PHE A 78 11.18 4.27 1.49
C PHE A 78 12.63 4.72 1.71
N PHE A 79 13.57 4.26 0.88
CA PHE A 79 14.96 4.69 0.99
C PHE A 79 15.13 6.19 0.73
N LEU A 80 14.42 6.75 -0.24
CA LEU A 80 14.44 8.19 -0.51
C LEU A 80 14.04 9.00 0.72
N VAL A 81 12.95 8.62 1.40
CA VAL A 81 12.46 9.29 2.61
C VAL A 81 13.38 9.08 3.81
N VAL A 82 14.04 7.92 3.91
CA VAL A 82 14.97 7.62 5.01
C VAL A 82 16.32 8.33 4.84
N ILE A 83 16.77 8.51 3.59
CA ILE A 83 18.05 9.13 3.26
C ILE A 83 17.96 10.66 3.32
N LEU A 84 16.83 11.24 2.90
CA LEU A 84 16.60 12.68 2.90
C LEU A 84 16.30 13.22 4.30
#